data_AF-A0ABD2WY21-F1
#
_entry.id   AF-A0ABD2WY21-F1
#
_cell.length_a   1.000
_cell.length_b   1.000
_cell.length_c   1.000
_cell.angle_alpha   90.00
_cell.angle_beta   90.00
_cell.angle_gamma   90.00
#
_symmetry.space_group_name_H-M   'P 1'
#
loop_
_entity.id
_entity.type
_entity.pdbx_description
1 polymer ?
#
loop_
_entity_poly.entity_id
_entity_poly.type
_entity_poly.pdbx_seq_one_letter_code
_entity_poly.pdbx_strand_id
1 'polypeptide(L)'
;MENENYSIRADGIRYGIPESTIRQRLKSSTPRVNRLSSPSFGRLPVFNKEQESMLKDKVLKASDLYHGVTPRQCKSIAFNLAEKC
;
A
#
# COMPACT_ATOMS: atom_id res chain seq x y z
N MET A 1 -21.69 -14.85 -19.80
CA MET A 1 -21.36 -14.30 -18.47
C MET A 1 -22.50 -14.69 -17.56
N GLU A 2 -22.31 -15.75 -16.78
CA GLU A 2 -23.34 -16.24 -15.87
C GLU A 2 -23.44 -15.29 -14.67
N ASN A 3 -24.60 -14.66 -14.51
CA ASN A 3 -24.92 -13.90 -13.31
C ASN A 3 -25.32 -14.91 -12.22
N GLU A 4 -24.33 -15.58 -11.65
CA GLU A 4 -24.56 -16.37 -10.44
C GLU A 4 -24.82 -15.40 -9.29
N ASN A 5 -26.07 -15.33 -8.85
CA ASN A 5 -26.50 -14.62 -7.64
C ASN A 5 -25.93 -15.33 -6.40
N TYR A 6 -24.64 -15.19 -6.15
CA TYR A 6 -24.01 -15.72 -4.95
C TYR A 6 -24.48 -14.92 -3.73
N SER A 7 -25.08 -15.63 -2.78
CA SER A 7 -25.41 -15.06 -1.47
C SER A 7 -24.14 -14.94 -0.64
N ILE A 8 -23.95 -13.83 0.08
CA ILE A 8 -22.82 -13.60 1.01
C ILE A 8 -22.65 -14.78 1.99
N ARG A 9 -23.77 -15.41 2.37
CA ARG A 9 -23.79 -16.60 3.21
C ARG A 9 -23.21 -17.84 2.51
N ALA A 10 -23.52 -18.03 1.23
CA ALA A 10 -22.98 -19.15 0.44
C ALA A 10 -21.46 -19.04 0.30
N ASP A 11 -20.95 -17.83 0.07
CA ASP A 11 -19.51 -17.56 0.04
C ASP A 11 -18.84 -17.78 1.40
N GLY A 12 -19.50 -17.35 2.49
CA GLY A 12 -19.00 -17.59 3.83
C GLY A 12 -18.82 -19.07 4.15
N ILE A 13 -19.76 -19.91 3.73
CA ILE A 13 -19.67 -21.37 3.88
C ILE A 13 -18.56 -21.93 2.98
N ARG A 14 -18.53 -21.53 1.70
CA ARG A 14 -17.59 -22.04 0.70
C ARG A 14 -16.13 -21.78 1.07
N TYR A 15 -15.85 -20.60 1.64
CA TYR A 15 -14.49 -20.18 1.96
C TYR A 15 -14.15 -20.30 3.46
N GLY A 16 -15.09 -20.77 4.29
CA GLY A 16 -14.91 -20.87 5.74
C GLY A 16 -14.72 -19.50 6.42
N ILE A 17 -15.30 -18.44 5.84
CA ILE A 17 -15.16 -17.06 6.34
C ILE A 17 -16.48 -16.64 6.99
N PRO A 18 -16.48 -16.12 8.24
CA PRO A 18 -17.69 -15.60 8.86
C PRO A 18 -18.35 -14.51 8.01
N GLU A 19 -19.67 -14.56 7.89
CA GLU A 19 -20.45 -13.59 7.11
C GLU A 19 -20.23 -12.14 7.59
N SER A 20 -20.05 -11.95 8.91
CA SER A 20 -19.70 -10.68 9.52
C SER A 20 -18.42 -10.08 8.95
N THR A 21 -17.38 -10.90 8.73
CA THR A 21 -16.11 -10.50 8.12
C THR A 21 -16.29 -10.06 6.68
N ILE A 22 -17.10 -10.77 5.89
CA ILE A 22 -17.38 -10.40 4.50
C ILE A 22 -18.16 -9.08 4.45
N ARG A 23 -19.22 -8.94 5.26
CA ARG A 23 -19.99 -7.70 5.38
C ARG A 23 -19.15 -6.53 5.88
N GLN A 24 -18.24 -6.76 6.83
CA GLN A 24 -17.30 -5.75 7.32
C GLN A 24 -16.38 -5.27 6.20
N ARG A 25 -15.82 -6.21 5.40
CA ARG A 25 -14.95 -5.89 4.26
C ARG A 25 -15.68 -5.12 3.16
N LEU A 26 -16.92 -5.50 2.87
CA LEU A 26 -17.80 -4.80 1.93
C LEU A 26 -18.14 -3.38 2.44
N LYS A 27 -18.43 -3.20 3.73
CA LYS A 27 -18.69 -1.87 4.33
C LYS A 27 -17.44 -0.99 4.41
N SER A 28 -16.27 -1.58 4.65
CA SER A 28 -14.98 -0.88 4.68
C SER A 28 -14.38 -0.64 3.29
N SER A 29 -15.15 -0.81 2.21
CA SER A 29 -14.69 -0.67 0.83
C SER A 29 -14.57 0.77 0.33
N THR A 30 -14.67 1.78 1.20
CA THR A 30 -14.20 3.16 0.93
C THR A 30 -12.74 3.35 1.37
N PRO A 31 -12.00 4.22 0.69
CA PRO A 31 -11.00 3.88 -0.32
C PRO A 31 -9.72 3.21 0.25
N ARG A 32 -9.73 1.90 0.47
CA ARG A 32 -8.52 1.07 0.28
C ARG A 32 -8.57 0.30 -1.05
N VAL A 33 -9.61 0.53 -1.85
CA VAL A 33 -9.89 -0.06 -3.16
C VAL A 33 -9.30 0.81 -4.29
N ASN A 34 -8.11 1.37 -4.09
CA ASN A 34 -7.23 1.83 -5.18
C ASN A 34 -5.88 1.12 -5.14
N ARG A 35 -5.88 -0.11 -4.62
CA ARG A 35 -4.73 -0.97 -4.70
C ARG A 35 -5.16 -2.39 -5.05
N LEU A 36 -5.27 -2.61 -6.36
CA LEU A 36 -4.71 -3.78 -7.04
C LEU A 36 -3.21 -4.02 -6.73
N SER A 37 -2.64 -3.44 -5.66
CA SER A 37 -1.35 -3.89 -5.16
C SER A 37 -1.65 -5.11 -4.30
N SER A 38 -1.13 -6.25 -4.72
CA SER A 38 -1.09 -7.50 -3.98
C SER A 38 -1.01 -7.27 -2.46
N PRO A 39 -1.74 -8.04 -1.63
CA PRO A 39 -1.62 -7.95 -0.19
C PRO A 39 -0.14 -7.98 0.18
N SER A 40 0.38 -6.86 0.70
CA SER A 40 1.75 -6.80 1.17
C SER A 40 1.79 -7.54 2.51
N PHE A 41 2.41 -8.70 2.55
CA PHE A 41 2.68 -9.44 3.78
C PHE A 41 3.78 -8.78 4.63
N GLY A 42 3.99 -7.47 4.49
CA GLY A 42 5.03 -6.69 5.16
C GLY A 42 4.48 -5.60 6.07
N ARG A 43 5.39 -4.82 6.65
CA ARG A 43 5.03 -3.62 7.42
C ARG A 43 4.30 -2.64 6.52
N LEU A 44 3.33 -1.92 7.11
CA LEU A 44 2.69 -0.79 6.43
C LEU A 44 3.78 0.18 5.96
N PRO A 45 3.75 0.61 4.69
CA PRO A 45 4.72 1.57 4.18
C PRO A 45 4.57 2.89 4.96
N VAL A 46 5.71 3.47 5.36
CA VAL A 46 5.75 4.75 6.08
C VAL A 46 5.30 5.90 5.17
N PHE A 47 5.60 5.79 3.87
CA PHE A 47 5.25 6.79 2.87
C PHE A 47 4.09 6.31 1.99
N ASN A 48 3.25 7.26 1.56
CA ASN A 48 2.29 6.99 0.51
C ASN A 48 3.01 6.88 -0.86
N LYS A 49 2.31 6.45 -1.92
CA LYS A 49 2.93 6.22 -3.24
C LYS A 49 3.57 7.48 -3.83
N GLU A 50 2.95 8.63 -3.62
CA GLU A 50 3.43 9.92 -4.14
C GLU A 50 4.71 10.34 -3.41
N GLN A 51 4.73 10.21 -2.09
CA GLN A 51 5.89 10.46 -1.24
C GLN A 51 7.03 9.49 -1.55
N GLU A 52 6.76 8.21 -1.84
CA GLU A 52 7.78 7.26 -2.30
C GLU A 52 8.38 7.70 -3.64
N SER A 53 7.55 8.18 -4.57
CA SER A 53 8.05 8.72 -5.85
C SER A 53 8.94 9.94 -5.64
N MET A 54 8.51 10.88 -4.79
CA MET A 54 9.31 12.06 -4.45
C MET A 54 10.62 11.68 -3.78
N LEU A 55 10.61 10.69 -2.89
CA LEU A 55 11.80 10.18 -2.23
C LEU A 55 12.76 9.57 -3.24
N LYS A 56 12.27 8.72 -4.14
CA LYS A 56 13.05 8.11 -5.21
C LYS A 56 13.76 9.18 -6.05
N ASP A 57 13.04 10.21 -6.48
CA ASP A 57 13.61 11.27 -7.32
C ASP A 57 14.70 12.07 -6.58
N LYS A 58 14.50 12.35 -5.29
CA LYS A 58 15.52 13.02 -4.46
C LYS A 58 16.77 12.16 -4.29
N VAL A 59 16.59 10.85 -4.06
CA VAL A 59 17.70 9.92 -3.87
C VAL A 59 18.49 9.74 -5.17
N LEU A 60 17.82 9.61 -6.32
CA LEU A 60 18.49 9.51 -7.63
C LEU A 60 19.29 10.77 -7.95
N LYS A 61 18.70 11.96 -7.78
CA LYS A 61 19.41 13.24 -7.96
C LYS A 61 20.65 13.33 -7.07
N ALA A 62 20.52 12.96 -5.80
CA ALA A 62 21.66 12.94 -4.88
C ALA A 62 22.73 11.91 -5.32
N SER A 63 22.31 10.75 -5.82
CA SER A 63 23.23 9.72 -6.33
C SER A 63 24.03 10.21 -7.52
N ASP A 64 23.38 10.89 -8.46
CA ASP A 64 24.03 11.42 -9.65
C ASP A 64 25.03 12.54 -9.31
N LEU A 65 24.69 13.40 -8.33
CA LEU A 65 25.54 14.50 -7.86
C LEU A 65 26.79 14.02 -7.10
N TYR A 66 26.68 12.94 -6.32
CA TYR A 66 27.73 12.50 -5.39
C TYR A 66 28.36 11.15 -5.76
N HIS A 67 28.10 10.62 -6.96
CA HIS A 67 28.54 9.29 -7.40
C HIS A 67 28.11 8.16 -6.45
N GLY A 68 26.89 8.29 -5.92
CA GLY A 68 26.31 7.35 -4.96
C GLY A 68 25.78 8.03 -3.71
N VAL A 69 24.94 7.30 -2.97
CA VAL A 69 24.36 7.76 -1.70
C VAL A 69 24.60 6.70 -0.65
N THR A 70 25.19 7.10 0.48
CA THR A 70 25.37 6.20 1.62
C THR A 70 24.02 5.93 2.31
N PRO A 71 23.86 4.79 3.00
CA PRO A 71 22.64 4.51 3.76
C PRO A 71 22.29 5.60 4.77
N ARG A 72 23.30 6.26 5.37
CA ARG A 72 23.10 7.37 6.32
C ARG A 72 22.51 8.60 5.65
N GLN A 73 23.00 8.95 4.46
CA GLN A 73 22.48 10.08 3.68
C GLN A 73 21.07 9.79 3.17
N CYS A 74 20.78 8.56 2.71
CA CYS A 74 19.44 8.17 2.29
C CYS A 74 18.42 8.31 3.44
N LYS A 75 18.79 7.86 4.65
CA LYS A 75 17.96 8.07 5.86
C LYS A 75 17.73 9.55 6.17
N SER A 76 18.76 10.39 6.04
CA SER A 76 18.64 11.84 6.23
C SER A 76 17.68 12.47 5.21
N ILE A 77 17.77 12.08 3.93
CA ILE A 77 16.85 12.56 2.88
C ILE A 77 15.41 12.13 3.18
N ALA A 78 15.21 10.87 3.61
CA ALA A 78 13.89 10.36 3.97
C ALA A 78 13.29 11.09 5.19
N PHE A 79 14.10 11.33 6.22
CA PHE A 79 13.68 12.09 7.41
C PHE A 79 13.27 13.53 7.04
N ASN A 80 14.11 14.21 6.26
CA ASN A 80 13.82 15.58 5.80
C ASN A 80 12.59 15.65 4.88
N LEU A 81 12.28 14.60 4.14
CA LEU A 81 11.04 14.52 3.36
C LEU A 81 9.82 14.36 4.29
N ALA A 82 9.94 13.50 5.32
CA ALA A 82 8.88 13.27 6.27
C ALA A 82 8.53 14.51 7.11
N GLU A 83 9.52 15.31 7.52
CA GLU A 83 9.26 16.56 8.27
C GLU A 83 8.63 17.68 7.43
N LYS A 84 8.81 17.66 6.11
CA LYS A 84 8.35 18.72 5.20
C LYS A 84 7.00 18.40 4.53
N CYS A 85 6.41 17.25 4.83
CA CYS A 85 5.17 16.75 4.22
C CYS A 85 4.03 16.67 5.25
#